data_AF-A0A7Y7CMH1-F1
#
_entry.id   AF-A0A7Y7CMH1-F1
#
_cell.length_a   1.000
_cell.length_b   1.000
_cell.length_c   1.000
_cell.angle_alpha   90.00
_cell.angle_beta   90.00
_cell.angle_gamma   90.00
#
_symmetry.space_group_name_H-M   'P 1'
#
loop_
_entity.id
_entity.type
_entity.pdbx_description
1 polymer ?
#
loop_
_entity_poly.entity_id
_entity_poly.type
_entity_poly.pdbx_seq_one_letter_code
_entity_poly.pdbx_strand_id
1 'polypeptide(L)'
;LPLQFKDGDGRESLGLNGTEVFDIKDINGTIEPRQDVAVTIHYPDGTTKEITLLCRIDTEDEVAYFRNGGILHYVLRRLAA
;
A
#
# COMPACT_ATOMS: atom_id res chain seq x y z
N LEU A 1 -1.11 4.08 -3.09
CA LEU A 1 -1.15 2.60 -3.05
C LEU A 1 -2.37 2.21 -2.22
N PRO A 2 -3.36 1.50 -2.79
CA PRO A 2 -4.51 1.05 -2.01
C PRO A 2 -4.11 -0.13 -1.12
N LEU A 3 -4.30 0.02 0.20
CA LEU A 3 -3.94 -0.99 1.20
C LEU A 3 -5.16 -1.37 2.04
N GLN A 4 -5.23 -2.64 2.43
CA GLN A 4 -6.31 -3.20 3.23
C GLN A 4 -5.76 -4.02 4.39
N PHE A 5 -6.32 -3.85 5.59
CA PHE A 5 -6.01 -4.71 6.74
C PHE A 5 -6.37 -6.18 6.48
N LYS A 6 -5.56 -7.10 7.01
CA LYS A 6 -5.77 -8.55 6.92
C LYS A 6 -6.12 -9.13 8.29
N ASP A 7 -6.52 -10.39 8.31
CA ASP A 7 -6.60 -11.21 9.54
C ASP A 7 -7.48 -10.64 10.66
N GLY A 8 -8.49 -9.85 10.30
CA GLY A 8 -9.39 -9.20 11.26
C GLY A 8 -8.80 -7.95 11.91
N ASP A 9 -7.61 -7.52 11.50
CA ASP A 9 -7.06 -6.23 11.90
C ASP A 9 -7.93 -5.09 11.39
N GLY A 10 -7.96 -4.03 12.17
CA GLY A 10 -8.63 -2.80 11.85
C GLY A 10 -8.14 -1.68 12.74
N ARG A 11 -8.66 -0.48 12.49
CA ARG A 11 -8.29 0.72 13.23
C ARG A 11 -8.40 0.53 14.74
N GLU A 12 -9.50 -0.07 15.21
CA GLU A 12 -9.79 -0.24 16.63
C GLU A 12 -8.95 -1.34 17.28
N SER A 13 -8.79 -2.49 16.62
CA SER A 13 -7.97 -3.59 17.15
C SER A 13 -6.48 -3.23 17.25
N LEU A 14 -6.03 -2.31 16.40
CA LEU A 14 -4.67 -1.78 16.38
C LEU A 14 -4.49 -0.49 17.20
N GLY A 15 -5.56 0.02 17.82
CA GLY A 15 -5.52 1.24 18.65
C GLY A 15 -5.18 2.52 17.88
N LEU A 16 -5.40 2.54 16.56
CA LEU A 16 -4.97 3.62 15.69
C LEU A 16 -5.85 4.86 15.87
N ASN A 17 -5.20 5.99 16.16
CA ASN A 17 -5.83 7.28 16.37
C ASN A 17 -5.39 8.34 15.35
N GLY A 18 -4.44 8.02 14.46
CA GLY A 18 -3.94 8.90 13.41
C GLY A 18 -2.68 9.67 13.76
N THR A 19 -2.12 9.46 14.95
CA THR A 19 -0.81 10.02 15.35
C THR A 19 0.36 9.09 15.06
N GLU A 20 0.07 7.87 14.63
CA GLU A 20 1.07 6.86 14.31
C GLU A 20 1.78 7.17 12.97
N VAL A 21 3.04 6.77 12.87
CA VAL A 21 3.81 6.82 11.63
C VAL A 21 3.88 5.42 11.02
N PHE A 22 3.65 5.31 9.72
CA PHE A 22 3.61 4.03 9.01
C PHE A 22 4.79 3.93 8.04
N ASP A 23 5.65 2.95 8.27
CA ASP A 23 6.71 2.58 7.34
C ASP A 23 6.24 1.39 6.49
N ILE A 24 5.89 1.68 5.24
CA ILE A 24 5.44 0.67 4.30
C ILE A 24 6.66 0.13 3.54
N LYS A 25 7.00 -1.13 3.77
CA LYS A 25 8.19 -1.77 3.21
C LYS A 25 7.93 -2.29 1.80
N ASP A 26 9.01 -2.48 1.04
CA ASP A 26 9.02 -3.19 -0.26
C ASP A 26 8.17 -2.61 -1.40
N ILE A 27 7.68 -1.35 -1.30
CA ILE A 27 6.90 -0.71 -2.38
C ILE A 27 7.75 -0.34 -3.61
N ASN A 28 9.07 -0.19 -3.44
CA ASN A 28 9.97 0.24 -4.52
C ASN A 28 10.32 -0.89 -5.50
N GLY A 29 9.90 -2.14 -5.24
CA GLY A 29 10.11 -3.29 -6.11
C GLY A 29 9.04 -3.45 -7.20
N THR A 30 9.07 -4.60 -7.88
CA THR A 30 8.01 -5.02 -8.80
C THR A 30 6.74 -5.25 -8.01
N ILE A 31 5.82 -4.29 -8.05
CA ILE A 31 4.49 -4.50 -7.46
C ILE A 31 3.75 -5.56 -8.28
N GLU A 32 3.36 -6.65 -7.63
CA GLU A 32 2.46 -7.69 -8.14
C GLU A 32 1.01 -7.46 -7.65
N PRO A 33 0.01 -7.91 -8.42
CA PRO A 33 -1.38 -7.84 -8.00
C PRO A 33 -1.64 -8.60 -6.70
N ARG A 34 -2.44 -8.01 -5.80
CA ARG A 34 -2.88 -8.62 -4.53
C ARG A 34 -1.76 -9.10 -3.61
N GLN A 35 -0.55 -8.56 -3.74
CA GLN A 35 0.56 -8.95 -2.89
C GLN A 35 0.35 -8.52 -1.43
N ASP A 36 1.02 -9.23 -0.53
CA ASP A 36 1.14 -8.84 0.87
C ASP A 36 2.26 -7.80 1.04
N VAL A 37 1.99 -6.78 1.86
CA VAL A 37 2.89 -5.66 2.11
C VAL A 37 3.12 -5.57 3.62
N ALA A 38 4.39 -5.69 4.02
CA ALA A 38 4.77 -5.52 5.42
C ALA A 38 4.76 -4.02 5.79
N VAL A 39 4.15 -3.70 6.93
CA VAL A 39 4.09 -2.34 7.46
C VAL A 39 4.53 -2.34 8.90
N THR A 40 5.45 -1.44 9.24
CA THR A 40 5.80 -1.14 10.63
C THR A 40 5.04 0.11 11.06
N ILE A 41 4.22 -0.03 12.09
CA ILE A 41 3.50 1.06 12.75
C ILE A 41 4.37 1.53 13.91
N HIS A 42 4.67 2.83 13.94
CA HIS A 42 5.35 3.50 15.04
C HIS A 42 4.35 4.33 15.81
N TYR A 43 4.12 3.96 17.07
CA TYR A 43 3.19 4.63 17.96
C TYR A 43 3.87 5.81 18.67
N PRO A 44 3.09 6.83 19.11
CA PRO A 44 3.64 8.00 19.79
C PRO A 44 4.29 7.69 21.15
N ASP A 45 3.98 6.54 21.75
CA ASP A 45 4.61 6.06 22.98
C ASP A 45 5.99 5.41 22.76
N GLY A 46 6.44 5.36 21.50
CA GLY A 46 7.71 4.76 21.09
C GLY A 46 7.63 3.26 20.85
N THR A 47 6.47 2.63 21.05
CA THR A 47 6.27 1.23 20.69
C THR A 47 6.11 1.07 19.18
N THR A 48 6.44 -0.12 18.68
CA THR A 48 6.30 -0.45 17.26
C THR A 48 5.57 -1.76 17.09
N LYS A 49 4.75 -1.86 16.05
CA LYS A 49 4.08 -3.11 15.67
C LYS A 49 4.23 -3.37 14.19
N GLU A 50 4.64 -4.57 13.83
CA GLU A 50 4.65 -5.02 12.45
C GLU A 50 3.35 -5.74 12.13
N ILE A 51 2.74 -5.38 11.00
CA ILE A 51 1.54 -6.02 10.47
C ILE A 51 1.70 -6.25 8.96
N THR A 52 0.88 -7.15 8.44
CA THR A 52 0.80 -7.41 7.00
C THR A 52 -0.50 -6.83 6.45
N LEU A 53 -0.39 -6.00 5.41
CA LEU A 53 -1.52 -5.45 4.68
C LEU A 53 -1.63 -6.09 3.30
N LEU A 54 -2.82 -6.12 2.74
CA LEU A 54 -3.07 -6.53 1.37
C LEU A 54 -3.00 -5.31 0.44
N CYS A 55 -2.15 -5.38 -0.59
CA CYS A 55 -2.17 -4.43 -1.70
C CYS A 55 -3.41 -4.68 -2.57
N ARG A 56 -4.29 -3.69 -2.71
CA ARG A 56 -5.52 -3.79 -3.52
C ARG A 56 -5.37 -3.23 -4.92
N ILE A 57 -4.20 -3.49 -5.51
CA ILE A 57 -4.03 -3.47 -6.96
C ILE A 57 -4.40 -4.89 -7.41
N ASP A 58 -5.57 -5.03 -8.01
CA ASP A 58 -6.20 -6.33 -8.24
C ASP A 58 -5.82 -6.94 -9.60
N THR A 59 -5.29 -6.13 -10.54
CA THR A 59 -4.91 -6.57 -11.90
C THR A 59 -3.56 -6.03 -12.36
N GLU A 60 -2.95 -6.67 -13.36
CA GLU A 60 -1.71 -6.21 -14.01
C GLU A 60 -1.86 -4.84 -14.69
N ASP A 61 -3.02 -4.56 -15.28
CA ASP A 61 -3.30 -3.26 -15.88
C ASP A 61 -3.27 -2.14 -14.83
N GLU A 62 -3.81 -2.39 -13.63
CA GLU A 62 -3.75 -1.45 -12.53
C GLU A 62 -2.32 -1.25 -12.00
N VAL A 63 -1.47 -2.29 -12.02
CA VAL A 63 -0.03 -2.15 -11.75
C VAL A 63 0.60 -1.19 -12.76
N ALA A 64 0.29 -1.34 -14.05
CA ALA A 64 0.80 -0.46 -15.09
C ALA A 64 0.32 0.99 -14.90
N TYR A 65 -0.94 1.21 -14.52
CA TYR A 65 -1.45 2.54 -14.19
C TYR A 65 -0.72 3.12 -12.97
N PHE A 66 -0.55 2.34 -11.91
CA PHE A 66 0.14 2.78 -10.70
C PHE A 66 1.59 3.21 -10.99
N ARG A 67 2.35 2.39 -11.74
CA ARG A 67 3.74 2.71 -12.14
C ARG A 67 3.85 3.96 -12.99
N ASN A 68 2.80 4.28 -13.75
CA ASN A 68 2.77 5.49 -14.56
C ASN A 68 2.34 6.74 -13.78
N GLY A 69 2.04 6.63 -12.49
CA GLY A 69 1.51 7.73 -11.69
C GLY A 69 0.03 8.01 -11.99
N GLY A 70 -0.71 6.99 -12.44
CA GLY A 70 -2.14 7.06 -12.72
C GLY A 70 -2.51 6.70 -14.16
N ILE A 71 -3.79 6.37 -14.35
CA ILE A 71 -4.35 5.95 -15.65
C ILE A 71 -4.21 7.03 -16.73
N LEU A 72 -4.41 8.30 -16.39
CA LEU A 72 -4.31 9.41 -17.35
C LEU A 72 -2.90 9.50 -17.93
N HIS A 73 -1.87 9.45 -17.09
CA HIS A 73 -0.48 9.49 -17.53
C HIS A 73 -0.11 8.28 -18.38
N TYR A 74 -0.60 7.09 -18.02
CA TYR A 74 -0.42 5.87 -18.82
C TYR A 74 -0.98 6.02 -20.23
N VAL A 75 -2.23 6.48 -20.36
CA VAL A 75 -2.90 6.68 -21.65
C VAL A 75 -2.17 7.72 -22.50
N LEU A 76 -1.85 8.89 -21.93
CA LEU A 76 -1.17 9.96 -22.66
C LEU A 76 0.20 9.53 -23.19
N ARG A 77 0.99 8.80 -22.39
CA ARG A 77 2.29 8.26 -22.83
C ARG A 77 2.15 7.23 -23.94
N ARG A 78 1.09 6.41 -23.93
CA ARG A 78 0.80 5.44 -24.99
C ARG A 78 0.36 6.08 -26.30
N LEU A 79 -0.35 7.21 -26.24
CA LEU A 79 -0.80 7.95 -27.43
C LEU A 79 0.32 8.78 -28.08
N ALA A 80 1.32 9.18 -27.30
CA ALA A 80 2.50 9.90 -27.78
C ALA A 80 3.62 8.97 -28.31
N ALA A 81 3.44 7.65 -28.20
CA ALA A 81 4.38 6.62 -28.61
C ALA A 81 4.16 6.15 -30.05
#